data_AF-E6LCT4-F1
#
_entry.id   AF-E6LCT4-F1
#
_cell.length_a   1.000
_cell.length_b   1.000
_cell.length_c   1.000
_cell.angle_alpha   90.00
_cell.angle_beta   90.00
_cell.angle_gamma   90.00
#
_symmetry.space_group_name_H-M   'P 1'
#
loop_
_entity.id
_entity.type
_entity.pdbx_description
1 polymer ?
#
loop_
_entity_poly.entity_id
_entity_poly.type
_entity_poly.pdbx_seq_one_letter_code
_entity_poly.pdbx_strand_id
1 'polypeptide(L)' 'MKCRLTEIGKNAIFTWWNEKRAGGKFMATKKAALACSVCGSRNYSKSVSEGKKGTRLEINKFCKYCNQYTIHRETK' A
#
# COMPACT_ATOMS: atom_id res chain seq x y z
N MET A 1 56.71 19.81 13.38
CA MET A 1 55.67 20.86 13.46
C MET A 1 54.31 20.18 13.52
N LYS A 2 53.60 20.37 14.64
CA LYS A 2 52.40 19.62 15.02
C LYS A 2 51.19 20.38 14.48
N CYS A 3 50.77 20.09 13.24
CA CYS A 3 49.59 20.72 12.67
C CYS A 3 48.33 20.08 13.27
N ARG A 4 47.81 20.81 14.26
CA ARG A 4 46.55 20.60 14.98
C ARG A 4 45.39 20.72 13.97
N LEU A 5 44.91 19.60 13.45
CA LEU A 5 43.65 19.55 12.71
C LEU A 5 42.50 19.75 13.70
N THR A 6 41.77 20.84 13.51
CA THR A 6 40.63 21.30 14.30
C THR A 6 39.41 20.40 14.11
N GLU A 7 38.75 20.09 15.22
CA GLU A 7 37.61 19.17 15.37
C GLU A 7 36.27 19.73 14.84
N ILE A 8 36.22 20.29 13.63
CA ILE A 8 35.01 20.98 13.12
C ILE A 8 34.33 20.20 11.97
N GLY A 9 34.71 18.93 11.75
CA GLY A 9 34.29 18.17 10.56
C GLY A 9 33.19 17.10 10.73
N LYS A 10 32.61 16.89 11.92
CA LYS A 10 31.73 15.71 12.16
C LYS A 10 30.22 16.02 12.26
N ASN A 11 29.83 17.28 12.51
CA ASN A 11 28.41 17.63 12.74
C ASN A 11 27.61 17.89 11.46
N ALA A 12 28.25 18.09 10.31
CA ALA A 12 27.56 18.37 9.04
C ALA A 12 27.00 17.11 8.35
N ILE A 13 27.62 15.94 8.56
CA ILE A 13 27.14 14.67 8.00
C ILE A 13 25.88 14.19 8.76
N PHE A 14 25.80 14.47 10.06
CA PHE A 14 24.72 14.00 10.92
C PHE A 14 23.38 14.74 10.68
N THR A 15 23.43 16.03 10.36
CA THR A 15 22.23 16.83 10.05
C THR A 15 21.69 16.59 8.63
N TRP A 16 22.53 16.17 7.68
CA TRP A 16 22.11 15.90 6.30
C TRP A 16 21.31 14.60 6.11
N TRP A 17 21.46 13.62 7.02
CA TRP A 17 20.71 12.36 6.94
C TRP A 17 19.24 12.48 7.41
N ASN A 18 18.90 13.51 8.18
CA ASN A 18 17.55 13.68 8.75
C ASN A 18 16.56 14.46 7.88
N GLU A 19 17.02 15.15 6.83
CA GLU A 19 16.18 16.09 6.06
C GLU A 19 15.44 15.42 4.89
N LYS A 20 15.94 14.30 4.36
CA LYS A 20 15.32 13.60 3.21
C LYS A 20 14.17 12.62 3.57
N ARG A 21 13.56 12.73 4.75
CA ARG A 21 12.45 11.85 5.19
C ARG A 21 11.05 12.46 5.06
N ALA A 22 10.91 13.67 4.54
CA ALA A 22 9.62 14.32 4.38
C ALA A 22 9.12 14.22 2.93
N GLY A 23 8.05 13.45 2.69
CA GLY A 23 7.23 13.70 1.49
C GLY A 23 6.49 12.53 0.82
N GLY A 24 6.46 11.32 1.38
CA GLY A 24 5.55 10.28 0.88
C GLY A 24 4.18 10.38 1.54
N LYS A 25 3.19 11.00 0.90
CA LYS A 25 1.78 10.93 1.36
C LYS A 25 1.33 9.46 1.31
N PHE A 26 1.25 8.80 2.46
CA PHE A 26 0.60 7.49 2.59
C PHE A 26 -0.90 7.67 2.32
N MET A 27 -1.33 7.43 1.07
CA MET A 27 -2.75 7.42 0.72
C MET A 27 -3.44 6.32 1.52
N ALA A 28 -4.48 6.67 2.29
CA ALA A 28 -5.27 5.72 3.05
C ALA A 28 -5.78 4.61 2.11
N THR A 29 -5.39 3.36 2.40
CA THR A 29 -5.76 2.19 1.59
C THR A 29 -6.91 1.50 2.32
N LYS A 30 -8.09 1.46 1.69
CA LYS A 30 -9.24 0.75 2.24
C LYS A 30 -9.10 -0.72 1.92
N LYS A 31 -9.18 -1.58 2.94
CA LYS A 31 -9.25 -3.03 2.73
C LYS A 31 -10.68 -3.37 2.34
N ALA A 32 -10.87 -3.86 1.12
CA ALA A 32 -12.17 -4.28 0.63
C ALA A 32 -12.19 -5.78 0.37
N ALA A 33 -13.24 -6.46 0.82
CA ALA A 33 -13.45 -7.87 0.56
C ALA A 33 -14.12 -8.06 -0.80
N LEU A 34 -13.77 -9.09 -1.55
CA LEU A 34 -14.46 -9.49 -2.77
C LEU A 34 -15.38 -10.66 -2.48
N ALA A 35 -16.68 -10.45 -2.71
CA ALA A 35 -17.69 -11.48 -2.64
C ALA A 35 -17.92 -12.09 -4.02
N CYS A 36 -18.00 -13.41 -4.10
CA CYS A 36 -18.45 -14.12 -5.30
C CYS A 36 -19.93 -13.79 -5.58
N SER A 37 -20.28 -13.57 -6.85
CA SER A 37 -21.68 -13.35 -7.28
C SER A 37 -22.59 -14.57 -7.11
N VAL A 38 -22.02 -15.79 -7.14
CA VAL A 38 -22.79 -17.04 -7.11
C VAL A 38 -23.01 -17.54 -5.68
N CYS A 39 -21.95 -17.60 -4.86
CA CYS A 39 -22.06 -18.13 -3.50
C CYS A 39 -22.06 -17.08 -2.40
N GLY A 40 -21.83 -15.80 -2.72
CA GLY A 40 -21.74 -14.71 -1.73
C GLY A 40 -20.53 -14.79 -0.78
N SER A 41 -19.71 -15.84 -0.88
CA SER A 41 -18.55 -16.02 -0.01
C SER A 41 -17.46 -14.99 -0.30
N ARG A 42 -16.86 -14.47 0.77
CA ARG A 42 -15.78 -13.48 0.76
C ARG A 42 -14.42 -14.20 0.78
N ASN A 43 -13.85 -14.45 -0.40
CA ASN A 43 -12.63 -15.26 -0.54
C ASN A 43 -11.33 -14.43 -0.66
N TYR A 44 -11.43 -13.13 -0.97
CA TYR A 44 -10.26 -12.29 -1.22
C TYR A 44 -10.39 -10.92 -0.56
N SER A 45 -9.31 -10.43 0.06
CA SER A 45 -9.19 -9.05 0.53
C SER A 45 -8.19 -8.30 -0.35
N LYS A 46 -8.62 -7.21 -0.99
CA LYS A 46 -7.74 -6.30 -1.75
C LYS A 46 -7.65 -4.95 -1.05
N SER A 47 -6.46 -4.36 -1.02
CA SER A 47 -6.30 -2.96 -0.67
C SER A 47 -6.70 -2.11 -1.87
N VAL A 48 -7.82 -1.43 -1.75
CA VAL A 48 -8.28 -0.45 -2.73
C VAL A 48 -7.72 0.91 -2.32
N SER A 49 -7.01 1.56 -3.23
CA SER A 49 -6.57 2.92 -3.03
C SER A 49 -7.75 3.88 -3.15
N GLU A 50 -7.91 4.77 -2.17
CA GLU A 50 -8.96 5.81 -2.12
C GLU A 50 -8.97 6.74 -3.36
N GLY A 51 -7.88 6.72 -4.15
CA GLY A 51 -7.74 7.53 -5.37
C GLY A 51 -8.52 7.02 -6.58
N LYS A 52 -8.99 5.76 -6.59
CA LYS A 52 -9.79 5.22 -7.70
C LYS A 52 -11.27 5.48 -7.45
N LYS A 53 -11.68 6.74 -7.55
CA LYS A 53 -13.09 7.15 -7.42
C LYS A 53 -13.87 6.74 -8.67
N GLY A 54 -14.79 5.78 -8.54
CA GLY A 54 -15.92 5.67 -9.47
C GLY A 54 -16.50 4.28 -9.64
N THR A 55 -15.67 3.26 -9.87
CA THR A 55 -16.17 1.98 -10.37
C THR A 55 -16.04 0.88 -9.34
N ARG A 56 -17.16 0.22 -9.00
CA ARG A 56 -17.17 -1.00 -8.19
C ARG A 56 -16.29 -2.03 -8.89
N LEU A 57 -15.26 -2.53 -8.19
CA LEU A 57 -14.31 -3.45 -8.80
C LEU A 57 -14.95 -4.84 -8.98
N GLU A 58 -15.18 -5.22 -10.24
CA GLU A 58 -15.59 -6.55 -10.68
C GLU A 58 -14.38 -7.30 -11.24
N ILE A 59 -14.05 -8.47 -10.67
CA ILE A 59 -12.87 -9.23 -11.07
C ILE A 59 -13.26 -10.69 -11.28
N ASN A 60 -12.86 -11.27 -12.41
CA ASN A 60 -12.97 -12.71 -12.65
C ASN A 60 -11.91 -13.44 -11.83
N LYS A 61 -12.34 -14.14 -10.77
CA LYS A 61 -11.48 -14.97 -9.92
C LYS A 61 -12.10 -16.34 -9.70
N PHE A 62 -11.23 -17.29 -9.42
CA PHE A 62 -11.64 -18.63 -9.01
C PHE A 62 -12.31 -18.59 -7.64
N CYS A 63 -13.51 -19.15 -7.53
CA CYS A 63 -14.18 -19.35 -6.26
C CYS A 63 -13.91 -20.75 -5.73
N LYS A 64 -13.31 -20.88 -4.54
CA LYS A 64 -13.06 -22.18 -3.90
C LYS A 64 -14.34 -22.97 -3.59
N TYR A 65 -15.46 -22.29 -3.41
CA TYR A 65 -16.74 -22.93 -3.08
C TYR A 65 -17.50 -23.42 -4.32
N CYS A 66 -17.38 -22.68 -5.42
CA CYS A 66 -18.05 -23.03 -6.68
C CYS A 66 -17.17 -23.88 -7.60
N ASN A 67 -15.86 -23.97 -7.33
CA ASN A 67 -14.85 -24.60 -8.19
C ASN A 67 -14.82 -24.09 -9.64
N GLN A 68 -15.23 -22.83 -9.84
CA GLN A 68 -15.29 -22.19 -11.15
C GLN A 68 -14.85 -20.72 -11.08
N TYR A 69 -14.44 -20.17 -12.22
CA TYR A 69 -14.13 -18.75 -12.37
C TYR A 69 -15.43 -17.97 -12.47
N THR A 70 -15.60 -17.03 -11.54
CA THR A 70 -16.82 -16.23 -11.41
C THR A 70 -16.47 -14.78 -11.18
N ILE A 71 -17.41 -13.91 -11.53
CA ILE A 71 -17.30 -12.49 -11.28
C ILE A 71 -17.41 -12.27 -9.76
N HIS A 72 -16.34 -11.75 -9.18
CA HIS A 72 -16.31 -11.32 -7.79
C HIS A 72 -16.48 -9.80 -7.72
N ARG A 73 -17.40 -9.36 -6.86
CA ARG A 73 -17.71 -7.95 -6.64
C ARG A 73 -17.12 -7.50 -5.32
N GLU A 74 -16.53 -6.32 -5.31
CA GLU A 74 -16.14 -5.66 -4.06
C GLU A 74 -17.36 -5.48 -3.16
N THR A 75 -17.22 -5.84 -1.88
CA THR A 75 -18.17 -5.55 -0.80
C THR A 75 -17.49 -4.62 0.19
N LYS A 76 -18.22 -3.59 0.62
CA LYS A 76 -17.77 -2.59 1.59
C LYS A 76 -17.74 -3.19 3.00
#